data_AF-A0A7W0K435-F1
#
_entry.id   AF-A0A7W0K435-F1
#
_cell.length_a   1.000
_cell.length_b   1.000
_cell.length_c   1.000
_cell.angle_alpha   90.00
_cell.angle_beta   90.00
_cell.angle_gamma   90.00
#
_symmetry.space_group_name_H-M   'P 1'
#
loop_
_entity.id
_entity.type
_entity.pdbx_description
1 polymer ?
#
loop_
_entity_poly.entity_id
_entity_poly.type
_entity_poly.pdbx_seq_one_letter_code
_entity_poly.pdbx_strand_id
1 'polypeptide(L)'
;MFSPAVARHLTDVGHDAQHGRDLGLSGRTDDEVLDRATAEDRVVVTENAVDFVALLDAAASAGAVTAPVVLALKRTLPAGAGAMAHELAKRLARWADDHPDPYRHVHWLT
;
A
#
# COMPACT_ATOMS: atom_id res chain seq x y z
N MET A 1 2.13 -10.93 -2.54
CA MET A 1 1.86 -10.42 -1.17
C MET A 1 3.16 -10.16 -0.42
N PHE A 2 3.21 -9.06 0.35
CA PHE A 2 4.31 -8.73 1.26
C PHE A 2 4.19 -9.49 2.59
N SER A 3 5.24 -9.44 3.41
CA SER A 3 5.21 -10.04 4.75
C SER A 3 4.47 -9.13 5.75
N PRO A 4 3.71 -9.67 6.72
CA PRO A 4 3.17 -8.90 7.84
C PRO A 4 4.23 -8.14 8.65
N ALA A 5 5.51 -8.56 8.56
CA ALA A 5 6.62 -7.86 9.20
C ALA A 5 6.77 -6.40 8.71
N VAL A 6 6.32 -6.06 7.50
CA VAL A 6 6.35 -4.68 6.98
C VAL A 6 5.49 -3.77 7.86
N ALA A 7 4.25 -4.18 8.15
CA ALA A 7 3.33 -3.41 8.99
C ALA A 7 3.86 -3.26 10.42
N ARG A 8 4.49 -4.32 10.97
CA ARG A 8 5.15 -4.27 12.28
C ARG A 8 6.27 -3.24 12.30
N HIS A 9 7.18 -3.29 11.33
CA HIS A 9 8.28 -2.32 11.25
C HIS A 9 7.79 -0.88 11.09
N LEU A 10 6.71 -0.64 10.34
CA LEU A 10 6.08 0.68 10.23
C LEU A 10 5.47 1.15 11.56
N THR A 11 4.80 0.25 12.28
CA THR A 11 4.24 0.52 13.61
C THR A 11 5.34 0.83 14.62
N ASP A 12 6.44 0.07 14.59
CA ASP A 12 7.59 0.27 15.49
C ASP A 12 8.24 1.65 15.33
N VAL A 13 8.12 2.28 14.15
CA VAL A 13 8.62 3.64 13.87
C VAL A 13 7.53 4.72 13.92
N GLY A 14 6.32 4.38 14.36
CA GLY A 14 5.26 5.35 14.69
C GLY A 14 4.15 5.54 13.66
N HIS A 15 4.08 4.73 12.59
CA HIS A 15 2.98 4.80 11.62
C HIS A 15 1.84 3.83 11.98
N ASP A 16 0.58 4.21 11.71
CA ASP A 16 -0.55 3.26 11.76
C ASP A 16 -0.53 2.37 10.51
N ALA A 17 -0.03 1.14 10.67
CA ALA A 17 0.07 0.18 9.58
C ALA A 17 -0.49 -1.19 9.98
N GLN A 18 -1.34 -1.74 9.12
CA GLN A 18 -1.93 -3.07 9.31
C GLN A 18 -1.76 -3.90 8.04
N HIS A 19 -1.47 -5.19 8.20
CA HIS A 19 -1.40 -6.10 7.07
C HIS A 19 -2.81 -6.58 6.71
N GLY A 20 -3.15 -6.64 5.41
CA GLY A 20 -4.50 -7.01 4.96
C GLY A 20 -5.00 -8.36 5.49
N ARG A 21 -4.09 -9.30 5.77
CA ARG A 21 -4.43 -10.56 6.46
C ARG A 21 -5.08 -10.33 7.83
N ASP A 22 -4.51 -9.44 8.62
CA ASP A 22 -4.95 -9.17 10.01
C ASP A 22 -6.28 -8.39 10.01
N LEU A 23 -6.57 -7.69 8.90
CA LEU A 23 -7.85 -7.03 8.62
C LEU A 23 -8.93 -7.98 8.05
N GLY A 24 -8.65 -9.27 7.91
CA GLY A 24 -9.61 -10.22 7.30
C GLY A 24 -9.82 -10.00 5.79
N LEU A 25 -8.92 -9.28 5.12
CA LEU A 25 -8.96 -9.05 3.67
C LEU A 25 -8.37 -10.21 2.87
N SER A 26 -8.07 -11.34 3.51
CA SER A 26 -7.55 -12.51 2.80
C SER A 26 -8.65 -13.10 1.91
N GLY A 27 -8.36 -13.19 0.61
CA GLY A 27 -9.31 -13.69 -0.39
C GLY A 27 -10.33 -12.67 -0.89
N ARG A 28 -10.24 -11.41 -0.43
CA ARG A 28 -10.98 -10.28 -0.99
C ARG A 28 -10.40 -9.87 -2.34
N THR A 29 -11.23 -9.27 -3.18
CA THR A 29 -10.81 -8.73 -4.48
C THR A 29 -10.12 -7.37 -4.32
N ASP A 30 -9.42 -6.92 -5.35
CA ASP A 30 -8.68 -5.64 -5.30
C ASP A 30 -9.64 -4.43 -5.16
N ASP A 31 -10.86 -4.49 -5.72
CA ASP A 31 -11.92 -3.50 -5.50
C ASP A 31 -12.39 -3.47 -4.04
N GLU A 32 -12.65 -4.63 -3.43
CA GLU A 32 -13.05 -4.70 -2.02
C GLU A 32 -11.94 -4.14 -1.09
N VAL A 33 -10.68 -4.38 -1.43
CA VAL A 33 -9.53 -3.83 -0.69
C VAL A 33 -9.46 -2.31 -0.84
N LEU A 34 -9.63 -1.79 -2.06
CA LEU A 34 -9.59 -0.34 -2.29
C LEU A 34 -10.78 0.37 -1.63
N ASP A 35 -11.98 -0.19 -1.72
CA ASP A 35 -13.17 0.37 -1.09
C ASP A 35 -13.00 0.44 0.44
N ARG A 36 -12.48 -0.63 1.04
CA ARG A 36 -12.19 -0.65 2.48
C ARG A 36 -11.15 0.41 2.86
N ALA A 37 -10.06 0.51 2.11
CA ALA A 37 -9.03 1.52 2.36
C ALA A 37 -9.58 2.94 2.20
N THR A 38 -10.43 3.18 1.20
CA THR A 38 -11.09 4.46 0.97
C THR A 38 -12.00 4.83 2.14
N ALA A 39 -12.81 3.89 2.62
CA ALA A 39 -13.73 4.11 3.74
C ALA A 39 -13.00 4.33 5.08
N GLU A 40 -11.79 3.79 5.24
CA GLU A 40 -10.96 3.95 6.43
C GLU A 40 -9.91 5.06 6.33
N ASP A 41 -9.87 5.83 5.23
CA ASP A 41 -8.84 6.83 4.94
C ASP A 41 -7.41 6.27 5.06
N ARG A 42 -7.20 5.07 4.51
CA ARG A 42 -5.92 4.35 4.49
C ARG A 42 -5.25 4.42 3.13
N VAL A 43 -3.94 4.21 3.13
CA VAL A 43 -3.14 3.99 1.93
C VAL A 43 -3.01 2.49 1.66
N VAL A 44 -3.24 2.05 0.42
CA VAL A 44 -2.98 0.66 0.01
C VAL A 44 -1.51 0.53 -0.42
N VAL A 45 -0.81 -0.50 0.05
CA VAL A 45 0.53 -0.85 -0.43
C VAL A 45 0.47 -2.20 -1.14
N THR A 46 0.85 -2.22 -2.42
CA THR A 46 0.76 -3.44 -3.24
C THR A 46 1.86 -3.53 -4.28
N GLU A 47 2.13 -4.76 -4.75
CA GLU A 47 2.96 -5.00 -5.94
C GLU A 47 2.10 -5.20 -7.20
N ASN A 48 0.78 -5.33 -7.05
CA ASN A 48 -0.16 -5.57 -8.15
C ASN A 48 -0.48 -4.28 -8.90
N ALA A 49 0.49 -3.80 -9.68
CA ALA A 49 0.35 -2.55 -10.43
C ALA A 49 -0.77 -2.59 -11.47
N VAL A 50 -0.88 -3.69 -12.22
CA VAL A 50 -1.79 -3.78 -13.37
C VAL A 50 -3.24 -3.59 -12.94
N ASP A 51 -3.68 -4.35 -11.93
CA ASP A 51 -5.08 -4.34 -11.53
C ASP A 51 -5.44 -3.05 -10.78
N PHE A 52 -4.58 -2.57 -9.88
CA PHE A 52 -4.85 -1.33 -9.14
C PHE A 52 -4.80 -0.07 -10.03
N VAL A 53 -3.91 0.00 -11.03
CA VAL A 53 -3.89 1.13 -11.97
C VAL A 53 -5.19 1.16 -12.76
N ALA A 54 -5.61 0.02 -13.34
CA ALA A 54 -6.84 -0.07 -14.12
C ALA A 54 -8.07 0.31 -13.27
N LEU A 55 -8.08 -0.12 -12.01
CA LEU A 55 -9.18 0.13 -11.08
C LEU A 55 -9.25 1.61 -10.66
N LEU A 56 -8.12 2.24 -10.38
CA LEU A 56 -8.05 3.67 -10.08
C LEU A 56 -8.44 4.54 -11.30
N ASP A 57 -8.01 4.16 -12.50
CA ASP A 57 -8.36 4.88 -13.73
C ASP A 57 -9.86 4.81 -14.03
N ALA A 58 -10.47 3.64 -13.81
CA ALA A 58 -11.92 3.46 -13.92
C ALA A 58 -12.67 4.32 -12.90
N ALA A 59 -12.22 4.32 -11.64
CA ALA A 59 -12.81 5.13 -10.57
C ALA A 59 -12.71 6.64 -10.85
N ALA A 60 -11.52 7.10 -11.26
CA ALA A 60 -11.28 8.49 -11.63
C ALA A 60 -12.15 8.93 -12.82
N SER A 61 -12.29 8.08 -13.84
CA SER A 61 -13.16 8.34 -15.00
C SER A 61 -14.63 8.46 -14.62
N ALA A 62 -15.05 7.76 -13.56
CA ALA A 62 -16.39 7.85 -12.99
C ALA A 62 -16.57 9.02 -11.99
N GLY A 63 -15.52 9.81 -11.73
CA GLY A 63 -15.53 10.90 -10.76
C GLY A 63 -15.53 10.43 -9.30
N ALA A 64 -15.21 9.16 -9.04
CA ALA A 64 -15.09 8.62 -7.70
C ALA A 64 -13.75 9.03 -7.07
N VAL A 65 -13.77 9.18 -5.74
CA VAL A 65 -12.56 9.47 -4.95
C VAL A 65 -12.21 8.21 -4.18
N THR A 66 -10.97 7.73 -4.36
CA THR A 66 -10.48 6.49 -3.76
C THR A 66 -9.30 6.73 -2.82
N ALA A 67 -8.86 5.69 -2.12
CA ALA A 67 -7.61 5.70 -1.37
C ALA A 67 -6.39 5.87 -2.31
N PRO A 68 -5.32 6.54 -1.85
CA PRO A 68 -4.01 6.48 -2.49
C PRO A 68 -3.47 5.05 -2.51
N VAL A 69 -2.74 4.69 -3.58
CA VAL A 69 -2.11 3.38 -3.73
C VAL A 69 -0.61 3.54 -3.96
N VAL A 70 0.19 3.00 -3.07
CA VAL A 70 1.64 2.91 -3.22
C VAL A 70 2.02 1.59 -3.87
N LEU A 71 2.62 1.68 -5.05
CA LEU A 71 3.15 0.55 -5.81
C LEU A 71 4.60 0.31 -5.42
N ALA A 72 4.84 -0.80 -4.72
CA ALA A 72 6.16 -1.25 -4.34
C ALA A 72 6.53 -2.50 -5.14
N LEU A 73 7.63 -2.45 -5.91
CA LEU A 73 8.05 -3.59 -6.74
C LEU A 73 9.10 -4.42 -5.99
N LYS A 74 8.82 -5.70 -5.71
CA LYS A 74 9.78 -6.57 -5.03
C LYS A 74 11.15 -6.64 -5.68
N ARG A 75 11.22 -6.50 -7.00
CA ARG A 75 12.48 -6.48 -7.77
C ARG A 75 13.41 -5.31 -7.42
N THR A 76 12.91 -4.26 -6.77
CA THR A 76 13.71 -3.10 -6.31
C THR A 76 14.15 -3.22 -4.86
N LEU A 77 13.71 -4.28 -4.16
CA LEU A 77 13.99 -4.55 -2.76
C LEU A 77 15.10 -5.62 -2.61
N PRO A 78 15.87 -5.59 -1.51
CA PRO A 78 16.88 -6.60 -1.24
C PRO A 78 16.27 -7.99 -1.12
N ALA A 79 16.91 -8.97 -1.76
CA ALA A 79 16.56 -10.38 -1.62
C ALA A 79 17.22 -10.95 -0.35
N GLY A 80 16.41 -11.39 0.61
CA GLY A 80 16.90 -12.00 1.85
C GLY A 80 15.82 -12.12 2.91
N ALA A 81 15.94 -13.12 3.78
CA ALA A 81 15.03 -13.29 4.91
C ALA A 81 15.09 -12.05 5.82
N GLY A 82 13.96 -11.38 6.00
CA GLY A 82 13.84 -10.17 6.83
C GLY A 82 14.26 -8.86 6.17
N ALA A 83 15.31 -8.85 5.34
CA ALA A 83 15.85 -7.64 4.72
C ALA A 83 14.82 -6.88 3.85
N MET A 84 14.00 -7.62 3.08
CA MET A 84 12.96 -7.02 2.25
C MET A 84 11.92 -6.26 3.07
N ALA A 85 11.45 -6.84 4.18
CA ALA A 85 10.38 -6.25 4.97
C ALA A 85 10.86 -4.97 5.68
N HIS A 86 12.07 -5.01 6.22
CA HIS A 86 12.69 -3.86 6.86
C HIS A 86 12.95 -2.73 5.86
N GLU A 87 13.54 -3.02 4.71
CA GLU A 87 13.84 -2.02 3.69
C GLU A 87 12.56 -1.41 3.09
N LEU A 88 11.54 -2.24 2.82
CA LEU A 88 10.24 -1.75 2.37
C LEU A 88 9.59 -0.82 3.39
N ALA A 89 9.56 -1.21 4.67
CA ALA A 89 9.01 -0.38 5.73
C ALA A 89 9.75 0.96 5.85
N LYS A 90 11.09 0.94 5.77
CA LYS A 90 11.92 2.16 5.80
C LYS A 90 11.58 3.12 4.64
N ARG A 91 11.41 2.60 3.43
CA ARG A 91 11.05 3.42 2.25
C ARG A 91 9.63 3.96 2.34
N LEU A 92 8.69 3.15 2.84
CA LEU A 92 7.30 3.57 3.07
C LEU A 92 7.21 4.65 4.15
N ALA A 93 7.97 4.53 5.24
CA ALA A 93 8.02 5.53 6.30
C ALA A 93 8.47 6.89 5.74
N ARG A 94 9.59 6.90 5.01
CA ARG A 94 10.07 8.10 4.32
C ARG A 94 9.05 8.66 3.32
N TRP A 95 8.44 7.79 2.52
CA TRP A 95 7.41 8.22 1.57
C TRP A 95 6.24 8.88 2.29
N ALA A 96 5.77 8.34 3.42
CA ALA A 96 4.69 8.91 4.20
C ALA A 96 5.05 10.28 4.78
N ASP A 97 6.29 10.44 5.29
CA ASP A 97 6.78 11.73 5.80
C ASP A 97 6.86 12.79 4.68
N ASP A 98 7.28 12.38 3.48
CA ASP A 98 7.38 13.25 2.31
C ASP A 98 5.99 13.59 1.70
N HIS A 99 4.94 12.82 2.04
CA HIS A 99 3.58 12.95 1.47
C HIS A 99 2.50 12.94 2.58
N PRO A 100 2.38 14.01 3.39
CA PRO A 100 1.38 14.08 4.46
C PRO A 100 -0.07 14.18 3.93
N ASP A 101 -0.25 14.60 2.67
CA ASP A 101 -1.53 14.62 1.95
C ASP A 101 -1.30 14.08 0.52
N PRO A 102 -1.18 12.75 0.36
CA PRO A 102 -0.90 12.14 -0.93
C PRO A 102 -2.11 12.26 -1.85
N TYR A 103 -1.88 12.67 -3.11
CA TYR A 103 -2.96 12.65 -4.09
C TYR A 103 -3.54 11.22 -4.23
N ARG A 104 -4.85 11.16 -4.46
CA ARG A 104 -5.65 9.93 -4.42
C ARG A 104 -5.60 9.15 -5.73
N HIS A 105 -4.41 8.67 -6.07
CA HIS A 105 -4.13 7.76 -7.19
C HIS A 105 -2.80 7.01 -6.89
N VAL A 106 -2.07 6.58 -7.92
CA VAL A 106 -0.87 5.76 -7.83
C VAL A 106 0.36 6.58 -7.44
N HIS A 107 1.14 6.05 -6.50
CA HIS A 107 2.48 6.50 -6.13
C HIS A 107 3.48 5.37 -6.37
N TRP A 108 4.54 5.63 -7.12
CA TRP A 108 5.61 4.65 -7.32
C TRP A 108 6.64 4.77 -6.20
N LEU A 109 6.82 3.70 -5.43
CA LEU A 109 7.85 3.65 -4.40
C LEU A 109 9.23 3.45 -5.05
N THR A 110 10.12 4.43 -4.88
CA THR A 110 11.48 4.43 -5.46
C THR A 110 12.54 3.79 -4.57
#